data_AF-A0A2V8MDH3-F1
#
_entry.id   AF-A0A2V8MDH3-F1
#
_cell.length_a   1.000
_cell.length_b   1.000
_cell.length_c   1.000
_cell.angle_alpha   90.00
_cell.angle_beta   90.00
_cell.angle_gamma   90.00
#
_symmetry.space_group_name_H-M   'P 1'
#
loop_
_entity.id
_entity.type
_entity.pdbx_description
1 polymer ?
#
loop_
_entity_poly.entity_id
_entity_poly.type
_entity_poly.pdbx_seq_one_letter_code
_entity_poly.pdbx_strand_id
1 'polypeptide(L)'
;MTMMNKMLGFAFLFFLIAAPDPTVFRTTARAAVPLRERISLNADWRFQKGDPPAAEGRLAYEKIKDRVTATGNEFVLASGAKKPSRPAGNLGEDISYTQRDFDDRGWRQLNLPHDWGIEGPFNQDYPGETGKLPWWGVAWYRKHFSISAEEKGKQLYL
;
A
#
# COMPACT_ATOMS: atom_id res chain seq x y z
N MET A 1 -41.92 -51.39 67.71
CA MET A 1 -42.27 -50.68 66.47
C MET A 1 -40.97 -49.99 66.04
N THR A 2 -40.20 -50.44 65.05
CA THR A 2 -40.54 -51.11 63.78
C THR A 2 -39.29 -51.81 63.20
N MET A 3 -39.59 -52.80 62.36
CA MET A 3 -38.80 -53.68 61.50
C MET A 3 -37.64 -53.09 60.65
N MET A 4 -36.57 -53.89 60.53
CA MET A 4 -36.05 -54.55 59.31
C MET A 4 -36.18 -53.85 57.94
N ASN A 5 -35.06 -53.67 57.22
CA ASN A 5 -34.88 -54.29 55.89
C ASN A 5 -33.44 -54.20 55.32
N LYS A 6 -32.97 -55.33 54.79
CA LYS A 6 -31.81 -55.45 53.89
C LYS A 6 -32.27 -55.10 52.46
N MET A 7 -31.46 -54.35 51.70
CA MET A 7 -31.57 -54.32 50.24
C MET A 7 -30.24 -54.68 49.58
N LEU A 8 -30.33 -55.69 48.73
CA LEU A 8 -29.33 -56.23 47.82
C LEU A 8 -29.28 -55.32 46.58
N GLY A 9 -28.09 -54.89 46.12
CA GLY A 9 -27.92 -54.07 44.91
C GLY A 9 -27.03 -54.79 43.89
N PHE A 10 -27.59 -55.06 42.71
CA PHE A 10 -26.99 -55.73 41.55
C PHE A 10 -25.86 -54.91 40.91
N ALA A 11 -24.75 -55.54 40.53
CA ALA A 11 -23.72 -54.96 39.66
C ALA A 11 -24.01 -55.31 38.19
N PHE A 12 -24.16 -54.30 37.34
CA PHE A 12 -24.20 -54.46 35.87
C PHE A 12 -22.81 -54.20 35.29
N LEU A 13 -22.23 -55.19 34.63
CA LEU A 13 -20.98 -55.07 33.89
C LEU A 13 -21.29 -54.71 32.44
N PHE A 14 -20.98 -53.48 32.02
CA PHE A 14 -21.02 -53.07 30.61
C PHE A 14 -19.68 -53.43 29.94
N PHE A 15 -19.71 -54.28 28.91
CA PHE A 15 -18.58 -54.45 28.00
C PHE A 15 -18.64 -53.39 26.90
N LEU A 16 -17.69 -52.44 26.90
CA LEU A 16 -17.42 -51.58 25.75
C LEU A 16 -16.61 -52.38 24.72
N ILE A 17 -17.16 -52.60 23.53
CA ILE A 17 -16.38 -53.04 22.36
C ILE A 17 -15.87 -51.77 21.67
N ALA A 18 -14.57 -51.50 21.77
CA ALA A 18 -13.92 -50.44 21.00
C ALA A 18 -13.62 -50.94 19.59
N ALA A 19 -14.25 -50.36 18.57
CA ALA A 19 -13.84 -50.55 17.18
C ALA A 19 -12.65 -49.62 16.87
N PRO A 20 -11.63 -50.08 16.12
CA PRO A 20 -10.52 -49.22 15.72
C PRO A 20 -10.98 -48.18 14.69
N ASP A 21 -10.62 -46.92 14.94
CA ASP A 21 -10.93 -45.76 14.09
C ASP A 21 -10.25 -45.91 12.72
N PRO A 22 -10.95 -45.75 11.58
CA PRO A 22 -10.33 -45.85 10.27
C PRO A 22 -9.32 -44.71 10.08
N THR A 23 -8.05 -45.06 9.92
CA THR A 23 -6.98 -44.11 9.64
C THR A 23 -7.17 -43.53 8.24
N VAL A 24 -7.75 -42.33 8.15
CA VAL A 24 -7.86 -41.58 6.89
C VAL A 24 -6.53 -40.87 6.63
N PHE A 25 -5.74 -41.38 5.69
CA PHE A 25 -4.59 -40.64 5.15
C PHE A 25 -5.09 -39.45 4.33
N ARG A 26 -5.01 -38.25 4.91
CA ARG A 26 -5.19 -36.99 4.18
C ARG A 26 -3.87 -36.60 3.54
N THR A 27 -3.75 -36.78 2.23
CA THR A 27 -2.73 -36.08 1.44
C THR A 27 -3.10 -34.61 1.37
N THR A 28 -2.44 -33.76 2.14
CA THR A 28 -2.52 -32.32 1.95
C THR A 28 -1.79 -31.95 0.66
N ALA A 29 -2.52 -31.48 -0.34
CA ALA A 29 -1.91 -30.87 -1.53
C ALA A 29 -1.04 -29.69 -1.09
N ARG A 30 0.23 -29.68 -1.50
CA ARG A 30 1.16 -28.58 -1.22
C ARG A 30 0.67 -27.36 -1.99
N ALA A 31 0.37 -26.28 -1.27
CA ALA A 31 0.00 -25.01 -1.88
C ALA A 31 1.13 -24.53 -2.80
N ALA A 32 0.79 -24.18 -4.05
CA ALA A 32 1.73 -23.61 -4.99
C ALA A 32 2.22 -22.25 -4.48
N VAL A 33 3.53 -22.00 -4.52
CA VAL A 33 4.08 -20.69 -4.20
C VAL A 33 3.64 -19.72 -5.31
N PRO A 34 2.94 -18.61 -4.98
CA PRO A 34 2.52 -17.68 -6.00
C PRO A 34 3.73 -17.05 -6.68
N LEU A 35 3.74 -17.01 -8.02
CA LEU A 35 4.81 -16.39 -8.81
C LEU A 35 4.91 -14.87 -8.60
N ARG A 36 3.83 -14.25 -8.12
CA ARG A 36 3.75 -12.82 -7.83
C ARG A 36 3.00 -12.59 -6.53
N GLU A 37 3.54 -11.70 -5.72
CA GLU A 37 2.90 -11.19 -4.51
C GLU A 37 2.42 -9.76 -4.75
N ARG A 38 1.29 -9.39 -4.13
CA ARG A 38 0.80 -8.01 -4.12
C ARG A 38 0.50 -7.61 -2.69
N ILE A 39 1.21 -6.58 -2.21
CA ILE A 39 1.07 -6.05 -0.86
C ILE A 39 0.41 -4.67 -0.96
N SER A 40 -0.54 -4.39 -0.07
CA SER A 40 -1.10 -3.04 0.06
C SER A 40 -0.09 -2.12 0.72
N LEU A 41 0.19 -0.98 0.08
CA LEU A 41 1.02 0.09 0.65
C LEU A 41 0.19 1.27 1.14
N ASN A 42 -1.10 1.09 1.40
CA ASN A 42 -1.98 2.20 1.76
C ASN A 42 -1.73 2.78 3.15
N ALA A 43 -1.19 1.99 4.10
CA ALA A 43 -1.03 2.44 5.47
C ALA A 43 0.17 3.40 5.64
N ASP A 44 0.14 4.25 6.67
CA ASP A 44 1.28 4.99 7.23
C ASP A 44 2.06 5.85 6.23
N TRP A 45 1.35 6.74 5.55
CA TRP A 45 1.94 7.81 4.75
C TRP A 45 2.09 9.10 5.56
N ARG A 46 3.10 9.88 5.22
CA ARG A 46 3.28 11.27 5.64
C ARG A 46 2.77 12.20 4.53
N PHE A 47 2.02 13.23 4.90
CA PHE A 47 1.38 14.16 3.99
C PHE A 47 1.67 15.62 4.36
N GLN A 48 1.98 16.42 3.34
CA GLN A 48 2.22 17.86 3.47
C GLN A 48 1.67 18.60 2.25
N LYS A 49 0.89 19.66 2.47
CA LYS A 49 0.48 20.60 1.42
C LYS A 49 1.57 21.65 1.20
N GLY A 50 1.75 22.06 -0.06
CA GLY A 50 2.73 23.05 -0.48
C GLY A 50 4.11 22.47 -0.75
N ASP A 51 4.85 23.16 -1.61
CA ASP A 51 6.26 22.88 -1.85
C ASP A 51 7.11 23.23 -0.60
N PRO A 52 8.30 22.60 -0.46
CA PRO A 52 9.27 23.12 0.49
C PRO A 52 9.76 24.51 0.05
N PRO A 53 10.27 25.32 0.99
CA PRO A 53 10.86 26.61 0.66
C PRO A 53 11.90 26.50 -0.46
N ALA A 54 11.86 27.46 -1.40
CA ALA A 54 12.74 27.54 -2.56
C ALA A 54 12.56 26.42 -3.61
N ALA A 55 11.52 25.59 -3.48
CA ALA A 55 11.16 24.60 -4.49
C ALA A 55 9.95 24.97 -5.35
N GLU A 56 9.34 26.14 -5.10
CA GLU A 56 8.08 26.54 -5.68
C GLU A 56 8.13 26.52 -7.21
N GLY A 57 7.28 25.70 -7.81
CA GLY A 57 7.14 25.59 -9.26
C GLY A 57 8.39 25.06 -9.96
N ARG A 58 9.39 24.50 -9.26
CA ARG A 58 10.57 23.85 -9.88
C ARG A 58 10.19 22.54 -10.56
N LEU A 59 9.14 21.88 -10.08
CA LEU A 59 8.55 20.69 -10.66
C LEU A 59 7.32 20.99 -11.54
N ALA A 60 7.09 22.26 -11.88
CA ALA A 60 6.02 22.63 -12.81
C ALA A 60 6.21 21.91 -14.15
N TYR A 61 5.09 21.50 -14.77
CA TYR A 61 5.09 20.71 -16.00
C TYR A 61 6.02 21.26 -17.08
N GLU A 62 5.97 22.57 -17.35
CA GLU A 62 6.81 23.21 -18.37
C GLU A 62 8.32 23.03 -18.12
N LYS A 63 8.75 22.93 -16.86
CA LYS A 63 10.17 22.73 -16.51
C LYS A 63 10.60 21.27 -16.59
N ILE A 64 9.65 20.33 -16.45
CA ILE A 64 9.93 18.89 -16.43
C ILE A 64 9.49 18.18 -17.72
N LYS A 65 8.88 18.91 -18.66
CA LYS A 65 8.27 18.39 -19.89
C LYS A 65 9.21 17.50 -20.70
N ASP A 66 10.46 17.92 -20.91
CA ASP A 66 11.43 17.13 -21.68
C ASP A 66 11.71 15.77 -21.02
N ARG A 67 11.75 15.72 -19.68
CA ARG A 67 11.90 14.46 -18.95
C ARG A 67 10.67 13.57 -19.10
N VAL A 68 9.47 14.14 -18.98
CA VAL A 68 8.19 13.40 -19.08
C VAL A 68 8.00 12.87 -20.49
N THR A 69 8.23 13.70 -21.51
CA THR A 69 8.03 13.31 -22.91
C THR A 69 9.10 12.32 -23.40
N ALA A 70 10.32 12.38 -22.85
CA ALA A 70 11.37 11.42 -23.18
C ALA A 70 11.08 9.98 -22.72
N THR A 71 10.18 9.76 -21.75
CA THR A 71 9.79 8.40 -21.34
C THR A 71 8.90 7.68 -22.35
N GLY A 72 8.41 8.36 -23.39
CA GLY A 72 7.61 7.78 -24.46
C GLY A 72 8.35 7.73 -25.80
N ASN A 73 9.67 7.90 -25.81
CA ASN A 73 10.48 7.96 -27.03
C ASN A 73 10.39 6.66 -27.87
N GLU A 74 10.11 5.53 -27.24
CA GLU A 74 9.84 4.25 -27.87
C GLU A 74 8.53 4.26 -28.70
N PHE A 75 7.58 5.13 -28.38
CA PHE A 75 6.30 5.26 -29.10
C PHE A 75 6.36 6.31 -30.23
N VAL A 76 7.50 6.98 -30.40
CA VAL A 76 7.71 7.91 -31.53
C VAL A 76 8.15 7.12 -32.76
N LEU A 77 7.16 6.75 -33.58
CA LEU A 77 7.31 5.85 -34.75
C LEU A 77 7.57 6.58 -36.08
N ALA A 78 7.22 7.86 -36.19
CA ALA A 78 7.40 8.62 -37.42
C ALA A 78 8.89 8.83 -37.74
N SER A 79 9.29 8.44 -38.95
CA SER A 79 10.66 8.64 -39.43
C SER A 79 10.99 10.14 -39.45
N GLY A 80 12.14 10.50 -38.87
CA GLY A 80 12.60 11.89 -38.77
C GLY A 80 11.95 12.72 -37.65
N ALA A 81 11.05 12.15 -36.83
CA ALA A 81 10.49 12.86 -35.70
C ALA A 81 11.54 13.17 -34.61
N LYS A 82 11.52 14.41 -34.09
CA LYS A 82 12.39 14.84 -33.00
C LYS A 82 12.01 14.11 -31.71
N LYS A 83 12.95 13.35 -31.14
CA LYS A 83 12.80 12.72 -29.82
C LYS A 83 13.46 13.61 -28.77
N PRO A 84 12.74 14.03 -27.71
CA PRO A 84 13.35 14.76 -26.61
C PRO A 84 14.42 13.92 -25.91
N SER A 85 15.51 14.54 -25.49
CA SER A 85 16.53 13.90 -24.66
C SER A 85 16.08 13.93 -23.20
N ARG A 86 16.21 12.80 -22.49
CA ARG A 86 15.94 12.77 -21.06
C ARG A 86 17.07 13.53 -20.34
N PRO A 87 16.77 14.57 -19.54
CA PRO A 87 17.79 15.24 -18.74
C PRO A 87 18.50 14.25 -17.80
N ALA A 88 19.78 14.50 -17.52
CA ALA A 88 20.54 13.71 -16.54
C ALA A 88 20.02 13.93 -15.10
N GLY A 89 20.42 13.06 -14.18
CA GLY A 89 20.07 13.16 -12.75
C GLY A 89 18.67 12.66 -12.40
N ASN A 90 18.36 12.67 -11.10
CA ASN A 90 17.04 12.32 -10.58
C ASN A 90 16.13 13.56 -10.54
N LEU A 91 14.84 13.37 -10.77
CA LEU A 91 13.89 14.48 -10.74
C LEU A 91 13.73 14.98 -9.30
N GLY A 92 14.00 16.27 -9.07
CA GLY A 92 13.88 16.89 -7.76
C GLY A 92 14.94 16.43 -6.77
N GLU A 93 16.08 15.90 -7.23
CA GLU A 93 17.17 15.39 -6.37
C GLU A 93 17.78 16.44 -5.44
N ASP A 94 17.53 17.71 -5.70
CA ASP A 94 17.98 18.85 -4.90
C ASP A 94 16.82 19.56 -4.19
N ILE A 95 15.65 18.92 -4.11
CA ILE A 95 14.50 19.37 -3.34
C ILE A 95 14.55 18.70 -1.97
N SER A 96 14.38 19.47 -0.89
CA SER A 96 14.50 18.96 0.48
C SER A 96 13.55 17.80 0.77
N TYR A 97 12.29 17.88 0.30
CA TYR A 97 11.27 16.84 0.50
C TYR A 97 11.53 15.52 -0.25
N THR A 98 12.50 15.45 -1.17
CA THR A 98 12.89 14.18 -1.82
C THR A 98 14.08 13.51 -1.12
N GLN A 99 14.75 14.22 -0.21
CA GLN A 99 15.92 13.68 0.47
C GLN A 99 15.50 12.54 1.40
N ARG A 100 16.32 11.48 1.41
CA ARG A 100 16.12 10.30 2.25
C ARG A 100 16.04 10.69 3.73
N ASP A 101 16.97 11.54 4.16
CA ASP A 101 17.17 11.89 5.57
C ASP A 101 16.40 13.16 5.99
N PHE A 102 15.45 13.62 5.16
CA PHE A 102 14.57 14.74 5.51
C PHE A 102 13.67 14.39 6.70
N ASP A 103 13.63 15.28 7.69
CA ASP A 103 12.80 15.14 8.89
C ASP A 103 11.33 15.48 8.59
N ASP A 104 10.52 14.45 8.35
CA ASP A 104 9.08 14.56 8.10
C ASP A 104 8.22 14.26 9.34
N ARG A 105 8.79 14.27 10.55
CA ARG A 105 8.02 14.02 11.79
C ARG A 105 6.90 15.03 12.01
N GLY A 106 7.03 16.24 11.47
CA GLY A 106 6.00 17.28 11.51
C GLY A 106 4.88 17.10 10.48
N TRP A 107 5.01 16.17 9.53
CA TRP A 107 3.99 15.93 8.49
C TRP A 107 2.84 15.11 9.05
N ARG A 108 1.64 15.37 8.51
CA ARG A 108 0.42 14.64 8.90
C ARG A 108 0.55 13.16 8.53
N GLN A 109 0.25 12.26 9.47
CA GLN A 109 0.15 10.83 9.17
C GLN A 109 -1.26 10.50 8.66
N LEU A 110 -1.37 9.69 7.62
CA LEU A 110 -2.63 9.23 7.05
C LEU A 110 -2.49 7.89 6.30
N ASN A 111 -3.62 7.31 5.92
CA ASN A 111 -3.70 6.14 5.05
C ASN A 111 -4.32 6.52 3.69
N LEU A 112 -3.94 5.81 2.63
CA LEU A 112 -4.50 5.93 1.29
C LEU A 112 -5.75 5.03 1.10
N PRO A 113 -6.64 5.33 0.13
CA PRO A 113 -6.62 6.49 -0.76
C PRO A 113 -6.92 7.79 0.00
N HIS A 114 -6.29 8.88 -0.40
CA HIS A 114 -6.49 10.20 0.19
C HIS A 114 -6.69 11.25 -0.91
N ASP A 115 -7.82 11.95 -0.84
CA ASP A 115 -8.10 13.14 -1.62
C ASP A 115 -7.99 14.35 -0.68
N TRP A 116 -6.98 15.18 -0.91
CA TRP A 116 -6.71 16.33 -0.05
C TRP A 116 -7.55 17.56 -0.39
N GLY A 117 -8.15 17.59 -1.59
CA GLY A 117 -8.97 18.69 -2.08
C GLY A 117 -10.33 18.71 -1.38
N ILE A 118 -10.88 17.54 -1.04
CA ILE A 118 -12.16 17.40 -0.34
C ILE A 118 -12.11 17.89 1.12
N GLU A 119 -10.92 18.07 1.69
CA GLU A 119 -10.76 18.50 3.08
C GLU A 119 -10.95 20.02 3.27
N GLY A 120 -10.93 20.79 2.19
CA GLY A 120 -11.12 22.24 2.22
C GLY A 120 -12.61 22.63 2.30
N PRO A 121 -12.93 23.85 2.77
CA PRO A 121 -14.30 24.35 2.69
C PRO A 121 -14.70 24.60 1.23
N PHE A 122 -15.99 24.45 0.95
CA PHE A 122 -16.58 24.98 -0.28
C PHE A 122 -16.46 26.50 -0.32
N ASN A 123 -16.12 27.07 -1.48
CA ASN A 123 -16.06 28.51 -1.68
C ASN A 123 -16.77 28.90 -2.98
N GLN A 124 -17.78 29.77 -2.87
CA GLN A 124 -18.61 30.19 -4.01
C GLN A 124 -17.83 30.96 -5.08
N ASP A 125 -16.71 31.59 -4.70
CA ASP A 125 -15.84 32.34 -5.60
C ASP A 125 -14.96 31.42 -6.46
N TYR A 126 -14.88 30.13 -6.14
CA TYR A 126 -14.07 29.18 -6.89
C TYR A 126 -14.75 28.76 -8.21
N PRO A 127 -13.99 28.22 -9.18
CA PRO A 127 -14.57 27.64 -10.39
C PRO A 127 -15.58 26.51 -10.05
N GLY A 128 -16.72 26.48 -10.73
CA GLY A 128 -17.84 25.57 -10.42
C GLY A 128 -17.70 24.16 -10.97
N GLU A 129 -16.80 23.97 -11.92
CA GLU A 129 -16.58 22.75 -12.72
C GLU A 129 -16.02 21.59 -11.90
N THR A 130 -15.59 21.88 -10.67
CA THR A 130 -14.90 20.96 -9.74
C THR A 130 -15.54 20.99 -8.35
N GLY A 131 -16.82 21.36 -8.27
CA GLY A 131 -17.57 21.33 -7.02
C GLY A 131 -17.19 22.44 -6.03
N LYS A 132 -16.63 23.58 -6.50
CA LYS A 132 -16.31 24.75 -5.65
C LYS A 132 -15.31 24.44 -4.52
N LEU A 133 -14.41 23.47 -4.75
CA LEU A 133 -13.36 23.05 -3.80
C LEU A 133 -11.97 23.49 -4.28
N PRO A 134 -11.00 23.65 -3.38
CA PRO A 134 -9.62 23.99 -3.73
C PRO A 134 -8.86 22.75 -4.24
N TRP A 135 -9.14 22.35 -5.49
CA TRP A 135 -8.52 21.18 -6.13
C TRP A 135 -7.10 21.43 -6.66
N TRP A 136 -6.68 22.69 -6.77
CA TRP A 136 -5.37 23.07 -7.31
C TRP A 136 -4.31 23.17 -6.23
N GLY A 137 -3.05 23.01 -6.66
CA GLY A 137 -1.88 23.21 -5.83
C GLY A 137 -0.98 21.97 -5.81
N VAL A 138 0.00 22.01 -4.92
CA VAL A 138 0.98 20.95 -4.75
C VAL A 138 0.79 20.31 -3.39
N ALA A 139 0.88 18.98 -3.35
CA ALA A 139 0.95 18.23 -2.12
C ALA A 139 1.96 17.08 -2.27
N TRP A 140 2.58 16.73 -1.17
CA TRP A 140 3.63 15.73 -1.10
C TRP A 140 3.20 14.58 -0.20
N TYR A 141 3.51 13.37 -0.66
CA TYR A 141 3.30 12.12 0.05
C TYR A 141 4.64 11.42 0.23
N ARG A 142 4.99 11.06 1.47
CA ARG A 142 6.22 10.36 1.81
C ARG A 142 5.89 9.04 2.52
N LYS A 143 6.55 7.96 2.10
CA LYS A 143 6.43 6.62 2.69
C LYS A 143 7.83 6.10 3.01
N HIS A 144 8.02 5.69 4.25
CA HIS A 144 9.18 4.92 4.67
C HIS A 144 8.81 3.45 4.70
N PHE A 145 9.61 2.60 4.08
CA PHE A 145 9.49 1.15 4.17
C PHE A 145 10.87 0.51 4.02
N SER A 146 11.03 -0.66 4.62
CA SER A 146 12.25 -1.45 4.54
C SER A 146 12.04 -2.65 3.64
N ILE A 147 13.03 -2.97 2.82
CA ILE A 147 13.07 -4.19 2.03
C ILE A 147 13.97 -5.19 2.78
N SER A 148 13.44 -6.37 3.09
CA SER A 148 14.21 -7.41 3.80
C SER A 148 15.25 -8.04 2.87
N ALA A 149 16.27 -8.68 3.45
CA ALA A 149 17.28 -9.41 2.68
C ALA A 149 16.69 -10.60 1.90
N GLU A 150 15.51 -11.09 2.29
CA GLU A 150 14.79 -12.20 1.64
C GLU A 150 14.24 -11.79 0.27
N GLU A 151 14.06 -10.49 0.03
CA GLU A 151 13.60 -9.93 -1.25
C GLU A 151 14.74 -9.80 -2.27
N LYS A 152 15.98 -10.16 -1.91
CA LYS A 152 17.14 -10.04 -2.81
C LYS A 152 16.94 -10.83 -4.09
N GLY A 153 17.09 -10.14 -5.23
CA GLY A 153 16.94 -10.72 -6.56
C GLY A 153 15.50 -10.74 -7.09
N LYS A 154 14.51 -10.34 -6.27
CA LYS A 154 13.14 -10.13 -6.76
C LYS A 154 13.00 -8.79 -7.49
N GLN A 155 11.99 -8.71 -8.35
CA GLN A 155 11.59 -7.47 -9.00
C GLN A 155 10.43 -6.85 -8.24
N LEU A 156 10.61 -5.60 -7.80
CA LEU A 156 9.63 -4.84 -7.03
C LEU A 156 9.02 -3.76 -7.93
N TYR A 157 7.70 -3.64 -7.87
CA TYR A 157 6.92 -2.66 -8.62
C TYR A 157 5.99 -1.93 -7.65
N LEU A 158 5.87 -0.61 -7.84
CA LEU A 158 4.92 0.26 -7.13
C LEU A 158 3.81 0.68 -8.09
#